data_AF-A0A6G1LAM2-F1
#
_entry.id   AF-A0A6G1LAM2-F1
#
_cell.length_a   1.000
_cell.length_b   1.000
_cell.length_c   1.000
_cell.angle_alpha   90.00
_cell.angle_beta   90.00
_cell.angle_gamma   90.00
#
_symmetry.space_group_name_H-M   'P 1'
#
loop_
_entity.id
_entity.type
_entity.pdbx_description
1 polymer ?
#
loop_
_entity_poly.entity_id
_entity_poly.type
_entity_poly.pdbx_seq_one_letter_code
_entity_poly.pdbx_strand_id
1 'polypeptide(L)'
;VPRIAQPSLWQTLIPKPFRAPTDLVEAAERAKRKAERHASRQNFWASPYTPFLFLALLVGSNAIQIISERKEQLNFSRKTEAKIALLKEVIGKVRRGEDVDVKGVLGTGDAKAEAEWEEVVRELQETDPLWERRKREESKRKKEEEEAVNVQQRERQGGEDGVV
;
A
#
# COMPACT_ATOMS: atom_id res chain seq x y z
N VAL A 1 51.56 -28.61 -36.70
CA VAL A 1 50.31 -27.86 -36.41
C VAL A 1 50.32 -27.37 -34.97
N PRO A 2 50.00 -26.09 -34.70
CA PRO A 2 50.05 -25.53 -33.35
C PRO A 2 48.97 -26.14 -32.44
N ARG A 3 49.33 -26.46 -31.19
CA ARG A 3 48.48 -27.20 -30.23
C ARG A 3 47.13 -26.53 -29.92
N ILE A 4 47.04 -25.21 -30.07
CA ILE A 4 45.81 -24.40 -29.93
C ILE A 4 44.66 -24.79 -30.86
N ALA A 5 44.94 -25.46 -31.98
CA ALA A 5 43.90 -25.95 -32.90
C ALA A 5 43.34 -27.33 -32.50
N GLN A 6 43.80 -27.93 -31.39
CA GLN A 6 43.34 -29.23 -30.93
C GLN A 6 41.98 -29.09 -30.22
N PRO A 7 40.93 -29.82 -30.65
CA PRO A 7 39.60 -29.77 -30.04
C PRO A 7 39.59 -30.11 -28.54
N SER A 8 40.54 -30.94 -28.10
CA SER A 8 40.68 -31.36 -26.70
C SER A 8 41.03 -30.22 -25.74
N LEU A 9 41.78 -29.19 -26.19
CA LEU A 9 42.07 -28.02 -25.36
C LEU A 9 40.82 -27.17 -25.11
N TRP A 10 40.02 -26.94 -26.15
CA TRP A 10 38.77 -26.19 -26.02
C TRP A 10 37.73 -26.91 -25.16
N GLN A 11 37.71 -28.25 -25.19
CA GLN A 11 36.84 -29.04 -24.32
C GLN A 11 37.22 -28.95 -22.83
N THR A 12 38.49 -28.69 -22.48
CA THR A 12 38.91 -28.49 -21.08
C THR A 12 38.60 -27.10 -20.52
N LEU A 13 38.38 -26.12 -21.40
CA LEU A 13 38.02 -24.75 -21.01
C LEU A 13 36.52 -24.57 -20.73
N ILE A 14 35.68 -25.52 -21.16
CA ILE A 14 34.23 -25.48 -20.94
C ILE A 14 33.92 -26.11 -19.57
N PRO A 15 33.30 -25.37 -18.64
CA PRO A 15 32.92 -25.90 -17.34
C PRO A 15 32.02 -27.14 -17.48
N LYS A 16 32.18 -28.11 -16.57
CA LYS A 16 31.42 -29.38 -16.54
C LYS A 16 29.91 -29.25 -16.81
N PRO A 17 29.15 -28.26 -16.29
CA PRO A 17 27.71 -28.16 -16.57
C PRO A 17 27.36 -27.83 -18.03
N PHE A 18 28.29 -27.27 -18.81
CA PHE A 18 28.08 -26.88 -20.21
C PHE A 18 28.73 -27.84 -21.21
N ARG A 19 29.42 -28.88 -20.72
CA ARG A 19 30.11 -29.86 -21.57
C ARG A 19 29.11 -30.86 -22.15
N ALA A 20 29.20 -31.16 -23.45
CA ALA A 20 28.44 -32.26 -24.05
C ALA A 20 28.81 -33.60 -23.35
N PRO A 21 27.82 -34.45 -23.02
CA PRO A 21 28.10 -35.73 -22.39
C PRO A 21 28.88 -36.63 -23.36
N THR A 22 29.99 -37.19 -22.90
CA THR A 22 30.85 -38.05 -23.71
C THR A 22 30.41 -39.50 -23.70
N ASP A 23 29.61 -39.89 -22.70
CA ASP A 23 29.08 -41.24 -22.52
C ASP A 23 27.55 -41.22 -22.51
N LEU A 24 26.93 -42.25 -23.08
CA LEU A 24 25.49 -42.44 -23.13
C LEU A 24 24.89 -42.59 -21.73
N VAL A 25 25.66 -43.20 -20.80
CA VAL A 25 25.25 -43.33 -19.39
C VAL A 25 25.20 -41.96 -18.72
N GLU A 26 26.22 -41.12 -18.93
CA GLU A 26 26.27 -39.77 -18.38
C GLU A 26 25.18 -38.85 -18.98
N ALA A 27 24.88 -39.02 -20.27
CA ALA A 27 23.78 -38.32 -20.94
C ALA A 27 22.42 -38.70 -20.30
N ALA A 28 22.21 -40.00 -20.06
CA ALA A 28 20.99 -40.52 -19.44
C ALA A 28 20.82 -40.02 -17.99
N GLU A 29 21.89 -40.00 -17.19
CA GLU A 29 21.84 -39.48 -15.82
C GLU A 29 21.54 -37.98 -15.76
N ARG A 30 22.12 -37.17 -16.65
CA ARG A 30 21.82 -35.74 -16.74
C ARG A 30 20.38 -35.49 -17.19
N ALA A 31 19.87 -36.29 -18.13
CA ALA A 31 18.48 -36.22 -18.55
C ALA A 31 17.52 -36.54 -17.40
N LYS A 32 17.82 -37.58 -16.59
CA LYS A 32 17.04 -37.93 -15.39
C LYS A 32 17.02 -36.79 -14.36
N ARG A 33 18.18 -36.22 -14.01
CA ARG A 33 18.27 -35.09 -13.07
C ARG A 33 17.51 -33.86 -13.58
N LYS A 34 17.52 -33.62 -14.89
CA LYS A 34 16.73 -32.54 -15.50
C LYS A 34 15.24 -32.84 -15.40
N ALA A 35 14.80 -34.05 -15.74
CA ALA A 35 13.41 -34.48 -15.62
C ALA A 35 12.89 -34.40 -14.18
N GLU A 36 13.67 -34.85 -13.19
CA GLU A 36 13.32 -34.77 -11.76
C GLU A 36 13.14 -33.31 -11.29
N ARG A 37 14.01 -32.39 -11.73
CA ARG A 37 13.89 -30.95 -11.45
C ARG A 37 12.65 -30.33 -12.11
N HIS A 38 12.31 -30.75 -13.32
CA HIS A 38 11.11 -30.29 -13.99
C HIS A 38 9.85 -30.83 -13.32
N ALA A 39 9.85 -32.11 -12.93
CA ALA A 39 8.74 -32.74 -12.23
C ALA A 39 8.49 -32.11 -10.86
N SER A 40 9.53 -31.84 -10.06
CA SER A 40 9.38 -31.18 -8.76
C SER A 40 8.85 -29.74 -8.88
N ARG A 41 9.28 -29.01 -9.92
CA ARG A 41 8.81 -27.65 -10.19
C ARG A 41 7.36 -27.61 -10.69
N GLN A 42 6.97 -28.60 -11.50
CA GLN A 42 5.60 -28.76 -11.96
C GLN A 42 4.68 -29.17 -10.81
N ASN A 43 5.13 -30.06 -9.92
CA ASN A 43 4.39 -30.45 -8.71
C ASN A 43 4.22 -29.28 -7.73
N PHE A 44 5.21 -28.39 -7.62
CA PHE A 44 5.07 -27.16 -6.85
C PHE A 44 4.01 -26.23 -7.47
N TRP A 45 3.95 -26.08 -8.79
CA TRP A 45 2.94 -25.24 -9.44
C TRP A 45 1.53 -25.86 -9.48
N ALA A 46 1.44 -27.19 -9.55
CA ALA A 46 0.18 -27.94 -9.61
C ALA A 46 -0.35 -28.37 -8.23
N SER A 47 0.39 -28.10 -7.15
CA SER A 47 -0.05 -28.45 -5.80
C SER A 47 -1.28 -27.62 -5.41
N PRO A 48 -2.33 -28.24 -4.85
CA PRO A 48 -3.54 -27.54 -4.43
C PRO A 48 -3.29 -26.49 -3.33
N TYR A 49 -2.15 -26.53 -2.65
CA TYR A 49 -1.76 -25.57 -1.61
C TYR A 49 -1.08 -24.30 -2.14
N THR A 50 -0.54 -24.35 -3.35
CA THR A 50 0.20 -23.26 -3.98
C THR A 50 -0.64 -22.00 -4.23
N PRO A 51 -1.91 -22.06 -4.69
CA PRO A 51 -2.73 -20.84 -4.79
C PRO A 51 -2.95 -20.18 -3.42
N PHE A 52 -3.16 -20.95 -2.35
CA PHE A 52 -3.30 -20.39 -1.00
C PHE A 52 -2.03 -19.70 -0.51
N LEU A 53 -0.85 -20.27 -0.83
CA LEU A 53 0.43 -19.65 -0.51
C LEU A 53 0.62 -18.31 -1.26
N PHE A 54 0.26 -18.26 -2.53
CA PHE A 54 0.29 -17.03 -3.32
C PHE A 54 -0.75 -16.01 -2.85
N LEU A 55 -1.94 -16.43 -2.43
CA LEU A 55 -2.95 -15.55 -1.85
C LEU A 55 -2.46 -14.95 -0.52
N ALA A 56 -1.88 -15.76 0.37
CA ALA A 56 -1.29 -15.29 1.62
C ALA A 56 -0.12 -14.32 1.37
N LEU A 57 0.72 -14.60 0.36
CA LEU A 57 1.79 -13.71 -0.06
C LEU A 57 1.26 -12.40 -0.65
N LEU A 58 0.25 -12.44 -1.51
CA LEU A 58 -0.34 -11.27 -2.17
C LEU A 58 -1.02 -10.34 -1.15
N VAL A 59 -1.79 -10.92 -0.23
CA VAL A 59 -2.44 -10.19 0.87
C VAL A 59 -1.38 -9.62 1.82
N GLY A 60 -0.34 -10.39 2.15
CA GLY A 60 0.74 -9.96 3.04
C GLY A 60 1.75 -8.97 2.41
N SER A 61 1.89 -8.95 1.09
CA SER A 61 2.92 -8.16 0.40
C SER A 61 2.69 -6.64 0.48
N ASN A 62 1.45 -6.20 0.69
CA ASN A 62 1.10 -4.78 0.74
C ASN A 62 1.17 -4.17 2.15
N ALA A 63 1.47 -4.97 3.19
CA ALA A 63 1.49 -4.49 4.57
C ALA A 63 2.59 -3.43 4.83
N ILE A 64 3.64 -3.41 4.02
CA ILE A 64 4.77 -2.49 4.20
C ILE A 64 4.46 -1.06 3.77
N GLN A 65 3.59 -0.87 2.76
CA GLN A 65 3.21 0.45 2.25
C GLN A 65 2.31 1.20 3.25
N ILE A 66 1.51 0.46 4.02
CA ILE A 66 0.57 1.02 5.00
C ILE A 66 1.31 1.80 6.12
N ILE A 67 2.55 1.46 6.45
CA ILE A 67 3.28 2.10 7.55
C ILE A 67 3.99 3.39 7.09
N SER A 68 4.54 3.43 5.88
CA SER A 68 5.15 4.65 5.33
C SER A 68 4.11 5.72 5.04
N GLU A 69 2.97 5.35 4.44
CA GLU A 69 1.87 6.28 4.16
C GLU A 69 1.26 6.86 5.44
N ARG A 70 1.13 6.05 6.50
CA ARG A 70 0.61 6.54 7.79
C ARG A 70 1.55 7.53 8.48
N LYS A 71 2.87 7.36 8.32
CA LYS A 71 3.85 8.26 8.94
C LYS A 71 3.85 9.64 8.28
N GLU A 72 3.72 9.69 6.96
CA GLU A 72 3.55 10.94 6.20
C GLU A 72 2.25 11.63 6.58
N GLN A 73 1.13 10.89 6.68
CA GLN A 73 -0.16 11.40 7.13
C GLN A 73 -0.09 12.04 8.54
N LEU A 74 0.62 11.43 9.50
CA LEU A 74 0.74 11.95 10.87
C LEU A 74 1.55 13.25 10.94
N ASN A 75 2.64 13.37 10.17
CA ASN A 75 3.43 14.58 10.13
C ASN A 75 2.67 15.72 9.42
N PHE A 76 1.93 15.39 8.36
CA PHE A 76 1.06 16.33 7.67
C PHE A 76 -0.07 16.84 8.59
N SER A 77 -0.80 15.95 9.26
CA SER A 77 -1.89 16.35 10.16
C SER A 77 -1.44 17.33 11.23
N ARG A 78 -0.24 17.13 11.80
CA ARG A 78 0.34 18.05 12.81
C ARG A 78 0.65 19.43 12.24
N LYS A 79 1.23 19.50 11.03
CA LYS A 79 1.53 20.77 10.35
C LYS A 79 0.25 21.53 10.00
N THR A 80 -0.73 20.84 9.44
CA THR A 80 -2.02 21.42 9.04
C THR A 80 -2.82 21.89 10.26
N GLU A 81 -2.84 21.12 11.35
CA GLU A 81 -3.52 21.51 12.59
C GLU A 81 -2.89 22.76 13.23
N ALA A 82 -1.56 22.87 13.22
CA ALA A 82 -0.86 24.07 13.69
C ALA A 82 -1.20 25.32 12.85
N LYS A 83 -1.23 25.19 11.52
CA LYS A 83 -1.58 26.27 10.60
C LYS A 83 -3.06 26.69 10.73
N ILE A 84 -3.98 25.73 10.93
CA ILE A 84 -5.40 26.00 11.22
C ILE A 84 -5.57 26.69 12.57
N ALA A 85 -4.85 26.26 13.60
CA ALA A 85 -4.88 26.90 14.92
C ALA A 85 -4.42 28.36 14.85
N LEU A 86 -3.34 28.63 14.10
CA LEU A 86 -2.82 29.97 13.85
C LEU A 86 -3.87 30.84 13.13
N LEU A 87 -4.49 30.35 12.05
CA LEU A 87 -5.56 31.08 11.36
C LEU A 87 -6.73 31.40 12.28
N LYS A 88 -7.17 30.44 13.09
CA LYS A 88 -8.26 30.65 14.08
C LYS A 88 -7.90 31.70 15.11
N GLU A 89 -6.65 31.72 15.58
CA GLU A 89 -6.15 32.71 16.51
C GLU A 89 -6.14 34.12 15.89
N VAL A 90 -5.61 34.25 14.67
CA VAL A 90 -5.58 35.52 13.93
C VAL A 90 -6.99 36.04 13.70
N ILE A 91 -7.89 35.21 13.18
CA ILE A 91 -9.30 35.57 12.98
C ILE A 91 -9.96 35.97 14.31
N GLY A 92 -9.66 35.25 15.39
CA GLY A 92 -10.16 35.55 16.72
C GLY A 92 -9.72 36.93 17.23
N LYS A 93 -8.45 37.28 17.04
CA LYS A 93 -7.88 38.59 17.44
C LYS A 93 -8.43 39.73 16.59
N VAL A 94 -8.51 39.54 15.27
CA VAL A 94 -9.12 40.54 14.35
C VAL A 94 -10.58 40.79 14.71
N ARG A 95 -11.36 39.75 15.01
CA ARG A 95 -12.77 39.90 15.41
C ARG A 95 -12.96 40.65 16.74
N ARG A 96 -11.96 40.61 17.63
CA ARG A 96 -11.96 41.37 18.89
C ARG A 96 -11.56 42.84 18.72
N GLY A 97 -11.19 43.26 17.50
CA GLY A 97 -10.73 44.62 17.23
C GLY A 97 -9.30 44.89 17.72
N GLU A 98 -8.53 43.83 17.97
CA GLU A 98 -7.11 43.92 18.33
C GLU A 98 -6.28 44.16 17.06
N ASP A 99 -5.34 45.11 17.10
CA ASP A 99 -4.44 45.37 15.97
C ASP A 99 -3.43 44.23 15.86
N VAL A 100 -3.59 43.41 14.82
CA VAL A 100 -2.75 42.24 14.56
C VAL A 100 -2.07 42.43 13.22
N ASP A 101 -0.75 42.31 13.22
CA ASP A 101 0.01 42.20 11.97
C ASP A 101 -0.26 40.84 11.32
N VAL A 102 -1.33 40.79 10.53
CA VAL A 102 -1.78 39.61 9.79
C VAL A 102 -0.68 39.10 8.86
N LYS A 103 0.09 40.01 8.24
CA LYS A 103 1.12 39.65 7.27
C LYS A 103 2.31 38.99 7.95
N GLY A 104 2.78 39.55 9.05
CA GLY A 104 3.86 38.96 9.85
C GLY A 104 3.47 37.60 10.44
N VAL A 105 2.25 37.49 10.99
CA VAL A 105 1.80 36.25 11.65
C VAL A 105 1.53 35.11 10.65
N LEU A 106 1.04 35.43 9.45
CA LEU A 106 0.84 34.43 8.39
C LEU A 106 2.12 34.11 7.60
N GLY A 107 3.20 34.85 7.83
CA GLY A 107 4.47 34.72 7.10
C GLY A 107 4.38 35.23 5.66
N THR A 108 3.47 36.16 5.36
CA THR A 108 3.36 36.78 4.04
C THR A 108 4.63 37.59 3.75
N GLY A 109 5.35 37.23 2.69
CA GLY A 109 6.67 37.76 2.34
C GLY A 109 7.86 36.88 2.72
N ASP A 110 7.67 35.76 3.42
CA ASP A 110 8.69 34.72 3.61
C ASP A 110 8.45 33.58 2.62
N ALA A 111 9.37 33.41 1.66
CA ALA A 111 9.30 32.40 0.62
C ALA A 111 9.16 30.96 1.17
N LYS A 112 9.69 30.69 2.37
CA LYS A 112 9.54 29.37 3.00
C LYS A 112 8.14 29.17 3.57
N ALA A 113 7.62 30.17 4.28
CA ALA A 113 6.30 30.10 4.87
C ALA A 113 5.21 30.03 3.78
N GLU A 114 5.37 30.79 2.69
CA GLU A 114 4.45 30.77 1.55
C GLU A 114 4.46 29.43 0.81
N ALA A 115 5.63 28.83 0.59
CA ALA A 115 5.74 27.49 -0.01
C ALA A 115 5.04 26.42 0.84
N GLU A 116 5.19 26.47 2.17
CA GLU A 116 4.46 25.58 3.08
C GLU A 116 2.94 25.77 3.02
N TRP A 117 2.46 27.01 2.86
CA TRP A 117 1.04 27.29 2.69
C TRP A 117 0.51 26.81 1.34
N GLU A 118 1.29 26.97 0.26
CA GLU A 118 0.95 26.48 -1.07
C GLU A 118 0.83 24.95 -1.10
N GLU A 119 1.77 24.25 -0.44
CA GLU A 119 1.74 22.80 -0.29
C GLU A 119 0.46 22.33 0.44
N VAL A 120 0.13 22.94 1.58
CA VAL A 120 -1.08 22.59 2.36
C VAL A 120 -2.36 22.85 1.56
N VAL A 121 -2.44 23.96 0.81
CA VAL A 121 -3.62 24.30 0.02
C VAL A 121 -3.78 23.36 -1.18
N ARG A 122 -2.68 23.05 -1.87
CA ARG A 122 -2.67 22.13 -3.01
C ARG A 122 -3.10 20.72 -2.59
N GLU A 123 -2.55 20.23 -1.49
CA GLU A 123 -2.88 18.90 -0.99
C GLU A 123 -4.32 18.82 -0.47
N LEU A 124 -4.86 19.91 0.10
CA LEU A 124 -6.28 19.99 0.46
C LEU A 124 -7.19 19.91 -0.77
N GLN A 125 -6.84 20.59 -1.87
CA GLN A 125 -7.59 20.52 -3.13
C GLN A 125 -7.56 19.12 -3.75
N GLU A 126 -6.43 18.42 -3.67
CA GLU A 126 -6.27 17.05 -4.19
C GLU A 126 -7.00 16.02 -3.29
N THR A 127 -7.07 16.27 -1.98
CA THR A 127 -7.69 15.35 -0.99
C THR A 127 -9.21 15.49 -0.86
N ASP A 128 -9.78 16.65 -1.20
CA ASP A 128 -11.21 16.94 -1.13
C ASP A 128 -12.13 15.86 -1.75
N PRO A 129 -11.87 15.31 -2.96
CA PRO A 129 -12.71 14.25 -3.52
C PRO A 129 -12.70 12.95 -2.70
N LEU A 130 -11.59 12.62 -2.03
CA LEU A 130 -11.48 11.44 -1.17
C LEU A 130 -12.16 11.66 0.19
N TRP A 131 -12.07 12.88 0.72
CA TRP A 131 -12.74 13.29 1.95
C TRP A 131 -14.27 13.30 1.79
N GLU A 132 -14.78 13.92 0.73
CA GLU A 132 -16.21 13.95 0.40
C GLU A 132 -16.76 12.53 0.21
N ARG A 133 -16.01 11.65 -0.45
CA ARG A 133 -16.37 10.22 -0.58
C ARG A 133 -16.43 9.51 0.78
N ARG A 134 -15.41 9.67 1.62
CA ARG A 134 -15.37 9.06 2.96
C ARG A 134 -16.52 9.55 3.84
N LYS A 135 -16.81 10.85 3.84
CA LYS A 135 -17.92 11.47 4.59
C LYS A 135 -19.27 10.95 4.10
N ARG A 136 -19.42 10.74 2.78
CA ARG A 136 -20.61 10.11 2.20
C ARG A 136 -20.77 8.65 2.60
N GLU A 137 -19.69 7.89 2.68
CA GLU A 137 -19.70 6.49 3.13
C GLU A 137 -19.99 6.38 4.64
N GLU A 138 -19.39 7.25 5.46
CA GLU A 138 -19.63 7.28 6.91
C GLU A 138 -21.06 7.72 7.25
N SER A 139 -21.61 8.71 6.54
CA SER A 139 -23.01 9.12 6.73
C SER A 139 -24.00 8.04 6.27
N LYS A 140 -23.67 7.25 5.25
CA LYS A 140 -24.47 6.08 4.87
C LYS A 140 -24.44 4.99 5.95
N ARG A 141 -23.24 4.65 6.45
CA ARG A 141 -23.07 3.67 7.54
C ARG A 141 -23.85 4.07 8.80
N LYS A 142 -23.77 5.33 9.23
CA LYS A 142 -24.53 5.82 10.38
C LYS A 142 -26.04 5.71 10.16
N LYS A 143 -26.54 6.01 8.96
CA LYS A 143 -27.96 5.84 8.62
C LYS A 143 -28.38 4.37 8.63
N GLU A 144 -27.57 3.48 8.09
CA GLU A 144 -27.83 2.03 8.09
C GLU A 144 -27.82 1.45 9.52
N GLU A 145 -26.91 1.92 10.37
CA GLU A 145 -26.85 1.57 11.79
C GLU A 145 -28.07 2.09 12.56
N GLU A 146 -28.47 3.35 12.35
CA GLU A 146 -29.68 3.95 12.94
C GLU A 146 -30.96 3.22 12.48
N GLU A 147 -31.04 2.84 11.20
CA GLU A 147 -32.17 2.10 10.63
C GLU A 147 -32.24 0.67 11.19
N ALA A 148 -31.11 -0.03 11.29
CA ALA A 148 -31.03 -1.36 11.91
C ALA A 148 -31.44 -1.34 13.40
N VAL A 149 -31.03 -0.31 14.14
CA VAL A 149 -31.42 -0.12 15.55
C VAL A 149 -32.92 0.16 15.67
N ASN A 150 -33.48 1.00 14.79
CA ASN A 150 -34.91 1.33 14.78
C ASN A 150 -35.78 0.11 14.41
N VAL A 151 -35.37 -0.70 13.43
CA VAL A 151 -36.06 -1.96 13.06
C VAL A 151 -36.06 -2.94 14.24
N GLN A 152 -34.92 -3.12 14.89
CA GLN A 152 -34.81 -4.03 16.03
C GLN A 152 -35.62 -3.55 17.25
N GLN A 153 -35.77 -2.23 17.43
CA GLN A 153 -36.61 -1.66 18.48
C GLN A 153 -38.11 -1.81 18.17
N ARG A 154 -38.53 -1.68 16.90
CA ARG A 154 -39.92 -1.95 16.48
C ARG A 154 -40.31 -3.41 16.61
N GLU A 155 -39.42 -4.35 16.28
CA GLU A 155 -39.67 -5.78 16.45
C GLU A 155 -39.83 -6.18 17.93
N ARG A 156 -39.09 -5.54 18.84
CA ARG A 156 -39.26 -5.74 20.28
C ARG A 156 -40.58 -5.20 20.82
N GLN A 157 -41.04 -4.06 20.32
CA GLN A 157 -42.32 -3.46 20.75
C GLN A 157 -43.54 -4.18 20.16
N GLY A 158 -43.48 -4.62 18.89
CA GLY A 158 -44.57 -5.37 18.26
C GLY A 158 -44.76 -6.80 18.79
N GLY A 159 -43.76 -7.36 19.47
CA GLY A 159 -43.87 -8.66 20.15
C GLY A 159 -44.61 -8.60 21.49
N GLU A 160 -44.72 -7.42 22.12
CA GLU A 160 -45.41 -7.23 23.41
C GLU A 160 -46.93 -7.01 23.22
N ASP A 161 -47.36 -6.43 22.09
CA ASP A 161 -48.78 -6.18 21.80
C ASP A 161 -49.55 -7.40 21.23
N GLY A 162 -48.85 -8.49 20.93
CA GLY A 162 -49.43 -9.73 20.36
C GLY A 162 -49.76 -10.84 21.37
N VAL A 163 -49.56 -10.59 22.66
CA VAL A 163 -49.81 -11.56 23.75
C VAL A 163 -50.78 -10.96 24.76
N VAL A 164 -52.04 -10.75 24.36
CA VAL A 164 -53.17 -10.54 25.28
C VAL A 164 -54.42 -11.22 24.75
#